data_AF-A0A3D0D0Y9-F1
#
_entry.id   AF-A0A3D0D0Y9-F1
#
_cell.length_a   1.000
_cell.length_b   1.000
_cell.length_c   1.000
_cell.angle_alpha   90.00
_cell.angle_beta   90.00
_cell.angle_gamma   90.00
#
_symmetry.space_group_name_H-M   'P 1'
#
loop_
_entity.id
_entity.type
_entity.pdbx_description
1 polymer ?
#
loop_
_entity_poly.entity_id
_entity_poly.type
_entity_poly.pdbx_seq_one_letter_code
_entity_poly.pdbx_strand_id
1 'polypeptide(L)'
;HSGNLFRDKVAGAVHTINGFGKATGFEQIRELGTIETPVLLTNTLNVGLAADALVAFMLRDNPDIGVTTGGVNPVVGECHDGYLSDLRGRHVRAEHVWAALEGAREGPVEEGNVGAGTGTQAFEFKGGIGTASRRTLLNKGGFTVGALVQTNFGRREELTVAGVPAGRELVDVGRIKKREDGSIMMVVATDAPCSARQLHRLAVRAGFGLARTGSVAAYGSGDFVIAFSTTNRRPQYADTVIAERPRLEDEAGVITALFQAVVESVEEAIINALLRAETLTGRDGNTLFAVPIDRLQEILRRYGRL
;
A
#
# COMPACT_ATOMS: atom_id res chain seq x y z
N HIS A 1 -10.78 10.51 -3.16
CA HIS A 1 -11.68 11.61 -2.70
C HIS A 1 -13.05 11.05 -2.41
N SER A 2 -13.94 11.82 -1.79
CA SER A 2 -15.30 11.40 -1.39
C SER A 2 -16.34 11.41 -2.52
N GLY A 3 -16.05 12.05 -3.66
CA GLY A 3 -16.93 12.02 -4.84
C GLY A 3 -16.89 10.71 -5.63
N ASN A 4 -17.70 10.60 -6.68
CA ASN A 4 -17.77 9.44 -7.56
C ASN A 4 -16.48 9.29 -8.40
N LEU A 5 -15.67 8.28 -8.05
CA LEU A 5 -14.36 8.03 -8.67
C LEU A 5 -14.44 7.60 -10.14
N PHE A 6 -15.55 7.01 -10.57
CA PHE A 6 -15.73 6.65 -11.97
C PHE A 6 -15.99 7.90 -12.82
N ARG A 7 -16.87 8.79 -12.33
CA ARG A 7 -17.24 10.04 -13.01
C ARG A 7 -16.14 11.09 -12.97
N ASP A 8 -15.37 11.14 -11.90
CA ASP A 8 -14.30 12.12 -11.66
C ASP A 8 -13.04 11.37 -11.19
N LYS A 9 -12.23 10.90 -12.14
CA LYS A 9 -11.08 10.03 -11.89
C LYS A 9 -9.91 10.81 -11.32
N VAL A 10 -8.99 10.11 -10.67
CA VAL A 10 -7.70 10.69 -10.26
C VAL A 10 -6.58 10.24 -11.19
N ALA A 11 -5.56 11.07 -11.36
CA ALA A 11 -4.32 10.64 -12.02
C ALA A 11 -3.66 9.54 -11.18
N GLY A 12 -3.23 8.47 -11.84
CA GLY A 12 -2.69 7.28 -11.18
C GLY A 12 -1.56 6.63 -11.97
N ALA A 13 -0.74 5.85 -11.27
CA ALA A 13 0.29 4.99 -11.82
C ALA A 13 0.48 3.76 -10.92
N VAL A 14 1.06 2.71 -11.49
CA VAL A 14 1.44 1.49 -10.75
C VAL A 14 2.88 1.11 -11.07
N HIS A 15 3.55 0.48 -10.12
CA HIS A 15 4.90 -0.06 -10.31
C HIS A 15 4.99 -1.47 -9.72
N THR A 16 5.65 -2.36 -10.46
CA THR A 16 5.94 -3.72 -10.04
C THR A 16 7.42 -3.83 -9.76
N ILE A 17 7.79 -4.08 -8.51
CA ILE A 17 9.18 -4.32 -8.10
C ILE A 17 9.50 -5.81 -8.30
N ASN A 18 8.65 -6.69 -7.76
CA ASN A 18 8.66 -8.12 -8.06
C ASN A 18 7.23 -8.63 -8.27
N GLY A 19 7.02 -9.38 -9.35
CA GLY A 19 5.70 -9.75 -9.87
C GLY A 19 5.06 -10.99 -9.27
N PHE A 20 5.57 -11.53 -8.15
CA PHE A 20 5.05 -12.75 -7.52
C PHE A 20 3.74 -12.52 -6.73
N GLY A 21 2.77 -11.81 -7.31
CA GLY A 21 1.48 -11.54 -6.67
C GLY A 21 0.37 -11.28 -7.67
N LYS A 22 -0.86 -11.08 -7.17
CA LYS A 22 -2.07 -10.96 -7.99
C LYS A 22 -2.63 -9.55 -7.83
N ALA A 23 -2.36 -8.70 -8.81
CA ALA A 23 -2.90 -7.34 -8.86
C ALA A 23 -3.96 -7.24 -9.97
N THR A 24 -5.08 -6.59 -9.67
CA THR A 24 -6.17 -6.34 -10.64
C THR A 24 -6.22 -4.86 -11.03
N GLY A 25 -6.46 -4.62 -12.32
CA GLY A 25 -6.68 -3.29 -12.90
C GLY A 25 -5.43 -2.48 -13.24
N PHE A 26 -4.25 -3.07 -13.03
CA PHE A 26 -2.96 -2.38 -13.21
C PHE A 26 -2.66 -2.03 -14.68
N GLU A 27 -3.06 -2.86 -15.64
CA GLU A 27 -2.80 -2.58 -17.06
C GLU A 27 -3.54 -1.35 -17.58
N GLN A 28 -4.82 -1.18 -17.23
CA GLN A 28 -5.55 0.03 -17.61
C GLN A 28 -4.99 1.29 -16.91
N ILE A 29 -4.44 1.17 -15.70
CA ILE A 29 -3.75 2.30 -15.05
C ILE A 29 -2.47 2.66 -15.83
N ARG A 30 -1.71 1.68 -16.34
CA ARG A 30 -0.53 1.96 -17.17
C ARG A 30 -0.89 2.64 -18.48
N GLU A 31 -1.98 2.19 -19.11
CA GLU A 31 -2.45 2.71 -20.39
C GLU A 31 -3.05 4.12 -20.26
N LEU A 32 -4.00 4.31 -19.33
CA LEU A 32 -4.78 5.54 -19.23
C LEU A 32 -4.23 6.54 -18.22
N GLY A 33 -3.37 6.11 -17.30
CA GLY A 33 -2.79 6.96 -16.26
C GLY A 33 -3.83 7.45 -15.25
N THR A 34 -4.90 6.68 -15.01
CA THR A 34 -6.01 7.05 -14.13
C THR A 34 -6.47 5.90 -13.24
N ILE A 35 -6.95 6.24 -12.05
CA ILE A 35 -7.70 5.35 -11.18
C ILE A 35 -9.15 5.84 -11.10
N GLU A 36 -10.09 4.92 -11.32
CA GLU A 36 -11.52 5.20 -11.46
C GLU A 36 -12.41 4.44 -10.46
N THR A 37 -11.78 3.71 -9.53
CA THR A 37 -12.44 2.98 -8.46
C THR A 37 -11.66 3.15 -7.16
N PRO A 38 -12.29 2.89 -5.99
CA PRO A 38 -11.55 2.72 -4.74
C PRO A 38 -10.45 1.66 -4.88
N VAL A 39 -9.32 1.86 -4.20
CA VAL A 39 -8.26 0.86 -4.11
C VAL A 39 -8.60 -0.10 -2.97
N LEU A 40 -8.74 -1.40 -3.30
CA LEU A 40 -8.97 -2.45 -2.30
C LEU A 40 -7.70 -3.25 -2.04
N LEU A 41 -7.51 -3.62 -0.77
CA LEU A 41 -6.46 -4.51 -0.31
C LEU A 41 -7.10 -5.74 0.35
N THR A 42 -6.58 -6.94 0.09
CA THR A 42 -7.10 -8.20 0.65
C THR A 42 -6.01 -9.28 0.71
N ASN A 43 -6.39 -10.56 0.85
CA ASN A 43 -5.48 -11.68 0.71
C ASN A 43 -5.57 -12.38 -0.66
N THR A 44 -4.51 -13.12 -1.02
CA THR A 44 -4.24 -13.61 -2.38
C THR A 44 -5.42 -14.30 -3.06
N LEU A 45 -6.10 -15.22 -2.36
CA LEU A 45 -7.16 -16.03 -2.96
C LEU A 45 -8.52 -15.33 -2.99
N ASN A 46 -8.60 -14.10 -2.48
CA ASN A 46 -9.81 -13.28 -2.50
C ASN A 46 -9.74 -12.08 -3.43
N VAL A 47 -8.66 -11.89 -4.20
CA VAL A 47 -8.55 -10.81 -5.21
C VAL A 47 -9.73 -10.81 -6.18
N GLY A 48 -10.05 -11.98 -6.75
CA GLY A 48 -11.17 -12.09 -7.70
C GLY A 48 -12.53 -11.74 -7.08
N LEU A 49 -12.76 -12.16 -5.83
CA LEU A 49 -13.99 -11.84 -5.10
C LEU A 49 -14.06 -10.35 -4.75
N ALA A 50 -12.94 -9.74 -4.33
CA ALA A 50 -12.89 -8.32 -4.03
C ALA A 50 -13.09 -7.47 -5.29
N ALA A 51 -12.53 -7.89 -6.43
CA ALA A 51 -12.73 -7.24 -7.72
C ALA A 51 -14.21 -7.32 -8.16
N ASP A 52 -14.83 -8.50 -8.07
CA ASP A 52 -16.26 -8.68 -8.38
C ASP A 52 -17.16 -7.82 -7.49
N ALA A 53 -16.94 -7.86 -6.17
CA ALA A 53 -17.69 -7.03 -5.23
C ALA A 53 -17.50 -5.52 -5.47
N LEU A 54 -16.30 -5.10 -5.86
CA LEU A 54 -16.01 -3.71 -6.23
C LEU A 54 -16.74 -3.30 -7.52
N VAL A 55 -16.77 -4.17 -8.53
CA VAL A 55 -17.56 -3.92 -9.75
C VAL A 55 -19.02 -3.75 -9.38
N ALA A 56 -19.60 -4.67 -8.59
CA ALA A 56 -20.98 -4.57 -8.13
C ALA A 56 -21.25 -3.27 -7.36
N PHE A 57 -20.34 -2.84 -6.49
CA PHE A 57 -20.42 -1.56 -5.78
C PHE A 57 -20.43 -0.37 -6.74
N MET A 58 -19.55 -0.36 -7.74
CA MET A 58 -19.47 0.75 -8.70
C MET A 58 -20.71 0.82 -9.61
N LEU A 59 -21.29 -0.33 -9.97
CA LEU A 59 -22.51 -0.39 -10.80
C LEU A 59 -23.74 0.18 -10.09
N ARG A 60 -23.81 0.10 -8.75
CA ARG A 60 -24.92 0.65 -7.95
C ARG A 60 -25.13 2.14 -8.19
N ASP A 61 -24.04 2.91 -8.24
CA ASP A 61 -24.08 4.37 -8.33
C ASP A 61 -23.74 4.90 -9.75
N ASN A 62 -23.56 4.01 -10.73
CA ASN A 62 -23.22 4.34 -12.11
C ASN A 62 -24.03 3.46 -13.10
N PRO A 63 -25.33 3.73 -13.28
CA PRO A 63 -26.23 2.90 -14.10
C PRO A 63 -25.92 2.94 -15.62
N ASP A 64 -25.05 3.85 -16.03
CA ASP A 64 -24.57 4.02 -17.40
C ASP A 64 -23.49 2.99 -17.81
N ILE A 65 -22.76 2.43 -16.84
CA ILE A 65 -21.68 1.47 -17.09
C ILE A 65 -22.23 0.24 -17.78
N GLY A 66 -21.63 -0.14 -18.91
CA GLY A 66 -22.06 -1.27 -19.73
C GLY A 66 -23.38 -1.08 -20.48
N VAL A 67 -23.99 0.12 -20.41
CA VAL A 67 -25.23 0.45 -21.13
C VAL A 67 -24.98 1.57 -22.13
N THR A 68 -24.61 2.77 -21.65
CA THR A 68 -24.33 3.95 -22.49
C THR A 68 -22.86 4.36 -22.46
N THR A 69 -22.05 3.73 -21.61
CA THR A 69 -20.59 3.89 -21.57
C THR A 69 -19.89 2.54 -21.46
N GLY A 70 -18.55 2.55 -21.42
CA GLY A 70 -17.72 1.34 -21.32
C GLY A 70 -17.85 0.60 -19.96
N GLY A 71 -16.91 -0.32 -19.72
CA GLY A 71 -16.79 -1.02 -18.45
C GLY A 71 -16.15 -0.19 -17.34
N VAL A 72 -15.81 -0.85 -16.24
CA VAL A 72 -15.13 -0.26 -15.08
C VAL A 72 -13.92 -1.11 -14.69
N ASN A 73 -12.85 -0.44 -14.29
CA ASN A 73 -11.58 -1.06 -13.90
C ASN A 73 -11.44 -1.15 -12.37
N PRO A 74 -11.74 -2.30 -11.74
CA PRO A 74 -11.51 -2.49 -10.31
C PRO A 74 -10.01 -2.54 -9.99
N VAL A 75 -9.57 -1.81 -8.96
CA VAL A 75 -8.17 -1.79 -8.52
C VAL A 75 -8.04 -2.56 -7.21
N VAL A 76 -7.39 -3.73 -7.27
CA VAL A 76 -7.23 -4.63 -6.12
C VAL A 76 -5.79 -5.09 -5.98
N GLY A 77 -5.25 -4.94 -4.78
CA GLY A 77 -3.96 -5.47 -4.35
C GLY A 77 -4.11 -6.52 -3.24
N GLU A 78 -3.05 -7.29 -2.98
CA GLU A 78 -3.09 -8.38 -2.01
C GLU A 78 -1.75 -8.67 -1.35
N CYS A 79 -1.83 -9.44 -0.26
CA CYS A 79 -0.71 -10.21 0.28
C CYS A 79 -1.15 -11.61 0.73
N HIS A 80 -0.22 -12.55 0.78
CA HIS A 80 -0.49 -13.94 1.20
C HIS A 80 -0.46 -14.11 2.73
N ASP A 81 -1.61 -14.16 3.38
CA ASP A 81 -1.74 -14.30 4.85
C ASP A 81 -1.84 -15.77 5.33
N GLY A 82 -1.51 -16.73 4.46
CA GLY A 82 -1.73 -18.15 4.72
C GLY A 82 -0.93 -18.75 5.87
N TYR A 83 0.01 -18.05 6.49
CA TYR A 83 0.66 -18.53 7.72
C TYR A 83 -0.32 -18.55 8.91
N LEU A 84 -1.13 -17.49 9.07
CA LEU A 84 -2.14 -17.38 10.13
C LEU A 84 -3.56 -17.70 9.65
N SER A 85 -3.89 -17.37 8.41
CA SER A 85 -5.25 -17.52 7.86
C SER A 85 -5.45 -18.89 7.19
N ASP A 86 -6.68 -19.42 7.27
CA ASP A 86 -7.15 -20.41 6.31
C ASP A 86 -7.42 -19.73 4.97
N LEU A 87 -6.36 -19.53 4.19
CA LEU A 87 -6.43 -18.85 2.90
C LEU A 87 -7.31 -19.61 1.90
N ARG A 88 -7.37 -20.95 2.00
CA ARG A 88 -8.15 -21.81 1.09
C ARG A 88 -9.66 -21.69 1.34
N GLY A 89 -10.07 -21.45 2.58
CA GLY A 89 -11.46 -21.25 2.95
C GLY A 89 -12.09 -19.97 2.36
N ARG A 90 -11.27 -19.03 1.86
CA ARG A 90 -11.74 -17.81 1.19
C ARG A 90 -12.82 -17.06 1.99
N HIS A 91 -12.48 -16.73 3.24
CA HIS A 91 -13.43 -16.17 4.23
C HIS A 91 -13.88 -14.73 3.96
N VAL A 92 -13.24 -14.00 3.04
CA VAL A 92 -13.69 -12.67 2.61
C VAL A 92 -14.96 -12.82 1.78
N ARG A 93 -15.95 -11.95 2.01
CA ARG A 93 -17.23 -11.93 1.30
C ARG A 93 -17.50 -10.54 0.75
N ALA A 94 -18.44 -10.43 -0.18
CA ALA A 94 -18.80 -9.16 -0.81
C ALA A 94 -19.26 -8.12 0.24
N GLU A 95 -19.98 -8.57 1.27
CA GLU A 95 -20.47 -7.71 2.35
C GLU A 95 -19.32 -7.10 3.16
N HIS A 96 -18.21 -7.83 3.31
CA HIS A 96 -17.02 -7.28 3.98
C HIS A 96 -16.36 -6.18 3.14
N VAL A 97 -16.35 -6.35 1.81
CA VAL A 97 -15.83 -5.35 0.88
C VAL A 97 -16.69 -4.10 0.92
N TRP A 98 -18.01 -4.23 0.83
CA TRP A 98 -18.92 -3.09 0.90
C TRP A 98 -18.88 -2.39 2.25
N ALA A 99 -18.80 -3.13 3.36
CA ALA A 99 -18.63 -2.54 4.68
C ALA A 99 -17.32 -1.73 4.79
N ALA A 100 -16.21 -2.21 4.18
CA ALA A 100 -14.95 -1.47 4.15
C ALA A 100 -15.05 -0.18 3.29
N LEU A 101 -15.75 -0.24 2.15
CA LEU A 101 -15.98 0.90 1.27
C LEU A 101 -16.87 1.96 1.93
N GLU A 102 -17.97 1.55 2.55
CA GLU A 102 -18.94 2.43 3.21
C GLU A 102 -18.41 2.97 4.55
N GLY A 103 -17.52 2.24 5.23
CA GLY A 103 -16.89 2.66 6.48
C GLY A 103 -15.64 3.55 6.33
N ALA A 104 -15.19 3.81 5.09
CA ALA A 104 -14.03 4.64 4.80
C ALA A 104 -14.26 6.09 5.23
N ARG A 105 -13.32 6.67 5.99
CA ARG A 105 -13.45 8.01 6.57
C ARG A 105 -12.11 8.73 6.67
N GLU A 106 -12.17 10.05 6.79
CA GLU A 106 -11.01 10.89 7.10
C GLU A 106 -10.58 10.73 8.57
N GLY A 107 -9.41 11.26 8.90
CA GLY A 107 -8.86 11.26 10.26
C GLY A 107 -7.84 10.13 10.49
N PRO A 108 -7.58 9.78 11.76
CA PRO A 108 -6.63 8.72 12.11
C PRO A 108 -6.98 7.39 11.45
N VAL A 109 -5.96 6.74 10.89
CA VAL A 109 -6.07 5.41 10.27
C VAL A 109 -5.67 4.36 11.31
N GLU A 110 -6.46 3.32 11.45
CA GLU A 110 -6.12 2.18 12.31
C GLU A 110 -5.02 1.33 11.65
N GLU A 111 -4.06 0.88 12.46
CA GLU A 111 -2.84 0.19 12.02
C GLU A 111 -2.65 -1.13 12.78
N GLY A 112 -1.76 -1.99 12.28
CA GLY A 112 -1.50 -3.32 12.84
C GLY A 112 -2.44 -4.39 12.27
N ASN A 113 -3.10 -5.14 13.15
CA ASN A 113 -3.84 -6.37 12.83
C ASN A 113 -5.25 -6.11 12.27
N VAL A 114 -5.39 -5.24 11.28
CA VAL A 114 -6.69 -4.77 10.80
C VAL A 114 -6.85 -4.92 9.30
N GLY A 115 -8.09 -5.09 8.85
CA GLY A 115 -8.43 -5.23 7.43
C GLY A 115 -7.56 -6.28 6.73
N ALA A 116 -6.93 -5.90 5.62
CA ALA A 116 -6.05 -6.77 4.84
C ALA A 116 -4.75 -7.18 5.56
N GLY A 117 -4.35 -6.46 6.62
CA GLY A 117 -3.17 -6.75 7.45
C GLY A 117 -3.42 -7.74 8.58
N THR A 118 -4.67 -8.19 8.79
CA THR A 118 -5.07 -9.02 9.93
C THR A 118 -4.17 -10.25 10.10
N GLY A 119 -3.98 -11.05 9.04
CA GLY A 119 -3.20 -12.29 9.07
C GLY A 119 -1.77 -12.17 8.57
N THR A 120 -1.28 -10.97 8.23
CA THR A 120 0.02 -10.81 7.55
C THR A 120 1.21 -10.70 8.52
N GLN A 121 2.41 -10.88 7.98
CA GLN A 121 3.68 -10.94 8.73
C GLN A 121 4.73 -9.96 8.21
N ALA A 122 5.73 -9.58 8.99
CA ALA A 122 6.87 -8.85 8.45
C ALA A 122 8.13 -9.21 9.22
N PHE A 123 9.19 -9.61 8.52
CA PHE A 123 10.46 -10.03 9.11
C PHE A 123 10.30 -11.10 10.20
N GLU A 124 9.40 -12.07 9.95
CA GLU A 124 9.00 -13.13 10.89
C GLU A 124 8.40 -12.62 12.21
N PHE A 125 8.01 -11.35 12.29
CA PHE A 125 7.13 -10.81 13.32
C PHE A 125 5.71 -10.66 12.76
N LYS A 126 4.76 -10.34 13.63
CA LYS A 126 3.45 -9.89 13.18
C LYS A 126 3.63 -8.60 12.37
N GLY A 127 3.09 -8.61 11.15
CA GLY A 127 3.01 -7.43 10.28
C GLY A 127 1.59 -6.86 10.31
N GLY A 128 1.22 -6.13 9.25
CA GLY A 128 -0.14 -5.62 9.14
C GLY A 128 -0.26 -4.40 8.25
N ILE A 129 -1.23 -3.54 8.59
CA ILE A 129 -1.37 -2.22 8.00
C ILE A 129 -0.46 -1.24 8.71
N GLY A 130 0.24 -0.40 7.95
CA GLY A 130 0.95 0.75 8.50
C GLY A 130 0.82 1.95 7.58
N THR A 131 0.93 3.15 8.14
CA THR A 131 0.87 4.40 7.39
C THR A 131 1.83 5.43 7.94
N ALA A 132 2.28 6.34 7.08
CA ALA A 132 3.02 7.52 7.46
C ALA A 132 2.84 8.60 6.39
N SER A 133 3.18 9.84 6.73
CA SER A 133 3.15 10.94 5.78
C SER A 133 4.31 11.90 5.98
N ARG A 134 4.59 12.68 4.92
CA ARG A 134 5.57 13.76 4.89
C ARG A 134 4.98 14.96 4.20
N ARG A 135 5.28 16.14 4.72
CA ARG A 135 5.03 17.41 4.05
C ARG A 135 6.34 17.98 3.55
N THR A 136 6.45 18.25 2.26
CA THR A 136 7.64 18.89 1.70
C THR A 136 7.71 20.34 2.17
N LEU A 137 8.88 20.83 2.57
CA LEU A 137 9.08 22.24 2.93
C LEU A 137 9.67 22.96 1.73
N LEU A 138 8.81 23.59 0.94
CA LEU A 138 9.19 24.35 -0.25
C LEU A 138 8.80 25.81 -0.07
N ASN A 139 9.67 26.73 -0.52
CA ASN A 139 9.49 28.18 -0.41
C ASN A 139 8.20 28.72 -1.08
N LYS A 140 7.44 27.87 -1.79
CA LYS A 140 6.22 28.23 -2.54
C LYS A 140 5.00 27.34 -2.25
N GLY A 141 4.96 26.72 -1.06
CA GLY A 141 3.86 25.84 -0.65
C GLY A 141 4.27 24.37 -0.78
N GLY A 142 4.32 23.70 0.37
CA GLY A 142 4.63 22.29 0.48
C GLY A 142 3.48 21.39 0.03
N PHE A 143 3.82 20.24 -0.53
CA PHE A 143 2.90 19.17 -0.86
C PHE A 143 2.98 18.05 0.19
N THR A 144 1.89 17.31 0.34
CA THR A 144 1.82 16.14 1.21
C THR A 144 2.03 14.89 0.38
N VAL A 145 2.83 13.96 0.91
CA VAL A 145 2.91 12.57 0.46
C VAL A 145 2.48 11.70 1.63
N GLY A 146 1.49 10.83 1.41
CA GLY A 146 1.10 9.78 2.34
C GLY A 146 1.42 8.41 1.77
N ALA A 147 1.80 7.47 2.63
CA ALA A 147 1.96 6.06 2.29
C ALA A 147 1.09 5.21 3.20
N LEU A 148 0.43 4.19 2.64
CA LEU A 148 -0.22 3.11 3.36
C LEU A 148 0.34 1.79 2.82
N VAL A 149 0.72 0.88 3.72
CA VAL A 149 1.32 -0.41 3.36
C VAL A 149 0.56 -1.56 3.98
N GLN A 150 0.47 -2.68 3.26
CA GLN A 150 0.11 -3.99 3.78
C GLN A 150 1.38 -4.85 3.76
N THR A 151 1.99 -5.08 4.93
CA THR A 151 3.27 -5.78 5.04
C THR A 151 3.08 -7.29 5.16
N ASN A 152 3.78 -8.05 4.32
CA ASN A 152 3.78 -9.51 4.34
C ASN A 152 5.16 -10.12 3.95
N PHE A 153 6.29 -9.48 4.24
CA PHE A 153 7.59 -9.81 3.61
C PHE A 153 8.77 -9.89 4.59
N GLY A 154 9.91 -10.33 4.06
CA GLY A 154 11.21 -10.19 4.71
C GLY A 154 11.53 -11.27 5.74
N ARG A 155 12.81 -11.52 5.95
CA ARG A 155 13.34 -12.47 6.95
C ARG A 155 13.77 -11.76 8.21
N ARG A 156 13.82 -12.48 9.33
CA ARG A 156 14.16 -11.88 10.63
C ARG A 156 15.44 -11.05 10.56
N GLU A 157 16.52 -11.63 10.04
CA GLU A 157 17.85 -11.02 9.97
C GLU A 157 17.98 -9.81 9.03
N GLU A 158 16.99 -9.59 8.16
CA GLU A 158 16.97 -8.48 7.21
C GLU A 158 16.46 -7.19 7.87
N LEU A 159 15.60 -7.30 8.89
CA LEU A 159 14.96 -6.15 9.53
C LEU A 159 15.99 -5.10 9.95
N THR A 160 15.87 -3.94 9.32
CA THR A 160 16.66 -2.74 9.59
C THR A 160 15.73 -1.63 10.06
N VAL A 161 16.06 -1.00 11.19
CA VAL A 161 15.30 0.11 11.77
C VAL A 161 16.25 1.28 11.99
N ALA A 162 16.02 2.42 11.33
CA ALA A 162 16.91 3.59 11.39
C ALA A 162 18.40 3.25 11.09
N GLY A 163 18.62 2.31 10.17
CA GLY A 163 19.95 1.80 9.80
C GLY A 163 20.58 0.82 10.80
N VAL A 164 19.89 0.48 11.90
CA VAL A 164 20.33 -0.52 12.88
C VAL A 164 19.85 -1.91 12.44
N PRO A 165 20.71 -2.96 12.46
CA PRO A 165 20.33 -4.32 12.08
C PRO A 165 19.48 -5.01 13.18
N ALA A 166 18.35 -4.40 13.54
CA ALA A 166 17.50 -4.79 14.66
C ALA A 166 17.04 -6.26 14.58
N GLY A 167 16.82 -6.76 13.37
CA GLY A 167 16.49 -8.15 13.11
C GLY A 167 17.50 -9.15 13.67
N ARG A 168 18.79 -8.85 13.55
CA ARG A 168 19.89 -9.71 14.05
C ARG A 168 20.01 -9.69 15.57
N GLU A 169 19.58 -8.60 16.20
CA GLU A 169 19.55 -8.44 17.65
C GLU A 169 18.29 -9.05 18.30
N LEU A 170 17.29 -9.42 17.49
CA LEU A 170 16.00 -9.98 17.93
C LEU A 170 15.79 -11.42 17.40
N VAL A 171 16.86 -12.16 17.13
CA VAL A 171 16.79 -13.52 16.56
C VAL A 171 16.12 -14.55 17.48
N ASP A 172 16.11 -14.30 18.79
CA ASP A 172 15.57 -15.18 19.82
C ASP A 172 14.03 -15.06 19.98
N VAL A 173 13.42 -14.02 19.40
CA VAL A 173 12.00 -13.73 19.62
C VAL A 173 11.14 -14.51 18.62
N GLY A 174 10.48 -15.58 19.06
CA GLY A 174 9.32 -16.12 18.35
C GLY A 174 9.54 -16.50 16.89
N ARG A 175 10.66 -17.19 16.59
CA ARG A 175 10.97 -17.62 15.21
C ARG A 175 9.92 -18.59 14.66
N ILE A 176 9.50 -18.34 13.42
CA ILE A 176 8.57 -19.22 12.71
C ILE A 176 9.32 -20.40 12.09
N LYS A 177 8.70 -21.58 12.11
CA LYS A 177 9.30 -22.81 11.56
C LYS A 177 9.26 -22.85 10.02
N LYS A 178 8.19 -22.31 9.43
CA LYS A 178 7.96 -22.30 7.98
C LYS A 178 8.12 -20.88 7.47
N ARG A 179 9.04 -20.70 6.53
CA ARG A 179 9.34 -19.42 5.89
C ARG A 179 8.53 -19.27 4.61
N GLU A 180 8.00 -18.09 4.38
CA GLU A 180 7.42 -17.66 3.12
C GLU A 180 8.18 -16.40 2.67
N ASP A 181 8.49 -16.29 1.38
CA ASP A 181 9.27 -15.15 0.84
C ASP A 181 8.46 -13.84 0.92
N GLY A 182 7.13 -13.94 0.86
CA GLY A 182 6.22 -12.88 1.31
C GLY A 182 5.58 -12.04 0.21
N SER A 183 5.22 -10.79 0.53
CA SER A 183 4.69 -9.78 -0.39
C SER A 183 4.57 -8.42 0.33
N ILE A 184 4.46 -7.33 -0.42
CA ILE A 184 4.04 -6.04 0.12
C ILE A 184 3.22 -5.27 -0.94
N MET A 185 2.11 -4.70 -0.49
CA MET A 185 1.36 -3.72 -1.27
C MET A 185 1.55 -2.33 -0.67
N MET A 186 2.00 -1.38 -1.49
CA MET A 186 2.24 0.00 -1.08
C MET A 186 1.31 0.95 -1.86
N VAL A 187 0.58 1.79 -1.15
CA VAL A 187 -0.27 2.83 -1.73
C VAL A 187 0.32 4.20 -1.37
N VAL A 188 0.67 4.99 -2.39
CA VAL A 188 1.25 6.32 -2.26
C VAL A 188 0.26 7.37 -2.77
N ALA A 189 -0.09 8.33 -1.94
CA ALA A 189 -1.00 9.41 -2.27
C ALA A 189 -0.29 10.76 -2.17
N THR A 190 -0.62 11.70 -3.04
CA THR A 190 -0.12 13.08 -2.94
C THR A 190 -1.14 14.12 -3.40
N ASP A 191 -1.06 15.33 -2.85
CA ASP A 191 -1.78 16.51 -3.36
C ASP A 191 -0.96 17.26 -4.44
N ALA A 192 0.27 16.83 -4.74
CA ALA A 192 1.07 17.41 -5.81
C ALA A 192 0.40 17.21 -7.19
N PRO A 193 0.36 18.23 -8.07
CA PRO A 193 -0.21 18.13 -9.41
C PRO A 193 0.73 17.35 -10.34
N CYS A 194 0.73 16.02 -10.20
CA CYS A 194 1.55 15.12 -10.97
C CYS A 194 0.79 14.57 -12.18
N SER A 195 1.50 14.36 -13.29
CA SER A 195 1.06 13.50 -14.38
C SER A 195 1.27 12.02 -14.03
N ALA A 196 0.63 11.10 -14.78
CA ALA A 196 0.82 9.65 -14.60
C ALA A 196 2.30 9.23 -14.71
N ARG A 197 3.06 9.83 -15.63
CA ARG A 197 4.51 9.61 -15.74
C ARG A 197 5.26 10.03 -14.45
N GLN A 198 4.91 11.17 -13.86
CA GLN A 198 5.52 11.64 -12.61
C GLN A 198 5.13 10.73 -11.44
N LEU A 199 3.86 10.31 -11.37
CA LEU A 199 3.37 9.35 -10.37
C LEU A 199 4.09 8.00 -10.49
N HIS A 200 4.35 7.51 -11.70
CA HIS A 200 5.15 6.29 -11.89
C HIS A 200 6.57 6.47 -11.32
N ARG A 201 7.20 7.64 -11.54
CA ARG A 201 8.51 7.94 -10.94
C ARG A 201 8.45 7.97 -9.41
N LEU A 202 7.37 8.51 -8.82
CA LEU A 202 7.14 8.43 -7.38
C LEU A 202 6.99 6.97 -6.92
N ALA A 203 6.20 6.17 -7.63
CA ALA A 203 5.97 4.76 -7.32
C ALA A 203 7.29 3.95 -7.29
N VAL A 204 8.20 4.20 -8.23
CA VAL A 204 9.55 3.59 -8.23
C VAL A 204 10.32 3.91 -6.94
N ARG A 205 10.13 5.09 -6.33
CA ARG A 205 10.84 5.47 -5.09
C ARG A 205 10.37 4.70 -3.87
N ALA A 206 9.16 4.17 -3.86
CA ALA A 206 8.68 3.33 -2.77
C ALA A 206 9.60 2.11 -2.55
N GLY A 207 10.19 1.57 -3.63
CA GLY A 207 11.18 0.49 -3.55
C GLY A 207 12.43 0.85 -2.74
N PHE A 208 12.86 2.13 -2.73
CA PHE A 208 13.98 2.56 -1.89
C PHE A 208 13.60 2.65 -0.41
N GLY A 209 12.36 3.05 -0.09
CA GLY A 209 11.85 3.01 1.28
C GLY A 209 11.77 1.58 1.80
N LEU A 210 11.24 0.68 0.97
CA LEU A 210 11.22 -0.77 1.23
C LEU A 210 12.63 -1.32 1.48
N ALA A 211 13.60 -1.02 0.61
CA ALA A 211 14.97 -1.48 0.76
C ALA A 211 15.66 -0.98 2.04
N ARG A 212 15.34 0.24 2.51
CA ARG A 212 15.89 0.78 3.77
C ARG A 212 15.45 0.02 5.02
N THR A 213 14.35 -0.73 4.94
CA THR A 213 13.91 -1.64 6.01
C THR A 213 14.54 -3.03 5.94
N GLY A 214 15.31 -3.31 4.88
CA GLY A 214 16.07 -4.55 4.71
C GLY A 214 15.58 -5.49 3.61
N SER A 215 14.46 -5.18 2.95
CA SER A 215 13.93 -6.05 1.88
C SER A 215 14.92 -6.17 0.72
N VAL A 216 14.98 -7.38 0.17
CA VAL A 216 15.71 -7.70 -1.06
C VAL A 216 14.79 -8.06 -2.22
N ALA A 217 13.46 -7.89 -2.05
CA ALA A 217 12.45 -8.33 -3.01
C ALA A 217 12.65 -9.79 -3.43
N ALA A 218 12.63 -10.69 -2.43
CA ALA A 218 12.94 -12.12 -2.61
C ALA A 218 12.09 -12.78 -3.70
N TYR A 219 12.56 -13.90 -4.25
CA TYR A 219 11.96 -14.57 -5.41
C TYR A 219 10.44 -14.72 -5.32
N GLY A 220 9.92 -15.24 -4.21
CA GLY A 220 8.48 -15.41 -4.00
C GLY A 220 7.73 -14.18 -3.47
N SER A 221 8.35 -13.00 -3.45
CA SER A 221 7.76 -11.77 -2.89
C SER A 221 6.96 -10.98 -3.92
N GLY A 222 5.65 -10.83 -3.72
CA GLY A 222 4.83 -9.94 -4.55
C GLY A 222 4.94 -8.48 -4.09
N ASP A 223 5.73 -7.66 -4.77
CA ASP A 223 6.07 -6.30 -4.33
C ASP A 223 5.55 -5.26 -5.32
N PHE A 224 4.48 -4.54 -4.93
CA PHE A 224 3.76 -3.65 -5.83
C PHE A 224 3.48 -2.28 -5.19
N VAL A 225 3.37 -1.28 -6.05
CA VAL A 225 3.09 0.10 -5.66
C VAL A 225 1.96 0.66 -6.50
N ILE A 226 1.00 1.32 -5.86
CA ILE A 226 -0.06 2.12 -6.48
C ILE A 226 0.19 3.57 -6.06
N ALA A 227 0.34 4.49 -7.01
CA ALA A 227 0.57 5.91 -6.73
C ALA A 227 -0.51 6.78 -7.39
N PHE A 228 -1.09 7.73 -6.67
CA PHE A 228 -2.09 8.65 -7.21
C PHE A 228 -1.97 10.08 -6.69
N SER A 229 -2.48 11.02 -7.48
CA SER A 229 -2.59 12.44 -7.11
C SER A 229 -4.05 12.86 -6.95
N THR A 230 -4.37 13.65 -5.92
CA THR A 230 -5.74 14.09 -5.63
C THR A 230 -6.17 15.38 -6.33
N THR A 231 -5.28 16.05 -7.07
CA THR A 231 -5.54 17.36 -7.70
C THR A 231 -6.01 17.28 -9.15
N ASN A 232 -5.27 16.57 -10.00
CA ASN A 232 -5.52 16.49 -11.44
C ASN A 232 -6.65 15.51 -11.78
N ARG A 233 -7.89 15.92 -11.48
CA ARG A 233 -9.05 15.07 -11.75
C ARG A 233 -9.42 15.01 -13.23
N ARG A 234 -9.99 13.87 -13.65
CA ARG A 234 -10.35 13.58 -15.03
C ARG A 234 -11.81 13.13 -15.14
N PRO A 235 -12.69 13.94 -15.75
CA PRO A 235 -14.07 13.55 -15.91
C PRO A 235 -14.18 12.34 -16.86
N GLN A 236 -15.12 11.43 -16.61
CA GLN A 236 -15.47 10.35 -17.53
C GLN A 236 -16.02 10.89 -18.86
N TYR A 237 -16.81 11.95 -18.76
CA TYR A 237 -17.46 12.62 -19.89
C TYR A 237 -16.80 13.97 -20.08
N ALA A 238 -15.97 14.07 -21.12
CA ALA A 238 -15.32 15.33 -21.46
C ALA A 238 -16.17 16.10 -22.46
N ASP A 239 -16.54 17.33 -22.10
CA ASP A 239 -17.23 18.26 -23.00
C ASP A 239 -16.26 19.04 -23.91
N THR A 240 -14.95 18.92 -23.65
CA THR A 240 -13.89 19.59 -24.40
C THR A 240 -12.84 18.61 -24.90
N VAL A 241 -12.28 18.92 -26.09
CA VAL A 241 -11.16 18.14 -26.68
C VAL A 241 -9.84 18.45 -25.99
N ILE A 242 -9.70 19.65 -25.43
CA ILE A 242 -8.50 20.14 -24.76
C ILE A 242 -8.87 20.52 -23.32
N ALA A 243 -8.04 20.11 -22.37
CA ALA A 243 -8.16 20.48 -20.96
C ALA A 243 -6.82 20.97 -20.43
N GLU A 244 -6.81 22.16 -19.85
CA GLU A 244 -5.67 22.69 -19.11
C GLU A 244 -5.66 22.10 -17.70
N ARG A 245 -4.50 21.62 -17.26
CA ARG A 245 -4.32 21.07 -15.91
C ARG A 245 -2.98 21.51 -15.34
N PRO A 246 -2.91 21.84 -14.04
CA PRO A 246 -1.65 22.13 -13.41
C PRO A 246 -0.73 20.90 -13.47
N ARG A 247 0.55 21.14 -13.65
CA ARG A 247 1.57 20.09 -13.64
C ARG A 247 2.80 20.62 -12.92
N LEU A 248 3.41 19.79 -12.09
CA LEU A 248 4.74 20.09 -11.56
C LEU A 248 5.78 20.13 -12.68
N GLU A 249 6.65 21.14 -12.65
CA GLU A 249 7.84 21.15 -13.47
C GLU A 249 8.96 20.34 -12.81
N ASP A 250 9.44 19.32 -13.53
CA ASP A 250 10.41 18.35 -13.01
C ASP A 250 11.73 19.02 -12.61
N GLU A 251 12.23 19.93 -13.46
CA GLU A 251 13.53 20.61 -13.29
C GLU A 251 13.51 21.67 -12.17
N ALA A 252 12.35 22.02 -11.62
CA ALA A 252 12.24 22.97 -10.52
C ALA A 252 12.67 22.40 -9.15
N GLY A 253 13.22 21.18 -9.11
CA GLY A 253 13.71 20.50 -7.91
C GLY A 253 12.63 19.93 -6.98
N VAL A 254 11.37 20.38 -7.13
CA VAL A 254 10.22 19.95 -6.32
C VAL A 254 10.02 18.44 -6.35
N ILE A 255 10.23 17.80 -7.51
CA ILE A 255 10.03 16.36 -7.64
C ILE A 255 11.03 15.55 -6.81
N THR A 256 12.24 16.07 -6.59
CA THR A 256 13.24 15.42 -5.72
C THR A 256 12.79 15.43 -4.26
N ALA A 257 12.19 16.53 -3.79
CA ALA A 257 11.61 16.58 -2.46
C ALA A 257 10.45 15.57 -2.30
N LEU A 258 9.61 15.41 -3.34
CA LEU A 258 8.57 14.37 -3.36
C LEU A 258 9.16 12.96 -3.36
N PHE A 259 10.25 12.72 -4.09
CA PHE A 259 10.93 11.43 -4.07
C PHE A 259 11.40 11.07 -2.66
N GLN A 260 12.05 12.00 -1.97
CA GLN A 260 12.49 11.80 -0.59
C GLN A 260 11.29 11.56 0.34
N ALA A 261 10.23 12.36 0.21
CA ALA A 261 9.01 12.19 0.98
C ALA A 261 8.36 10.80 0.79
N VAL A 262 8.38 10.24 -0.43
CA VAL A 262 7.93 8.86 -0.69
C VAL A 262 8.82 7.85 0.03
N VAL A 263 10.15 7.96 -0.11
CA VAL A 263 11.10 7.03 0.53
C VAL A 263 10.87 6.98 2.04
N GLU A 264 10.83 8.15 2.68
CA GLU A 264 10.66 8.25 4.13
C GLU A 264 9.28 7.81 4.60
N SER A 265 8.21 8.15 3.88
CA SER A 265 6.85 7.73 4.24
C SER A 265 6.69 6.21 4.13
N VAL A 266 7.29 5.58 3.13
CA VAL A 266 7.22 4.11 2.97
C VAL A 266 8.06 3.40 4.03
N GLU A 267 9.29 3.86 4.27
CA GLU A 267 10.15 3.33 5.34
C GLU A 267 9.45 3.38 6.70
N GLU A 268 8.91 4.54 7.07
CA GLU A 268 8.20 4.69 8.35
C GLU A 268 6.89 3.89 8.40
N ALA A 269 6.10 3.86 7.32
CA ALA A 269 4.84 3.09 7.29
C ALA A 269 5.08 1.59 7.53
N ILE A 270 6.17 1.02 7.00
CA ILE A 270 6.55 -0.37 7.25
C ILE A 270 6.90 -0.57 8.73
N ILE A 271 7.66 0.36 9.33
CA ILE A 271 8.00 0.29 10.76
C ILE A 271 6.75 0.46 11.63
N ASN A 272 5.84 1.37 11.29
CA ASN A 272 4.58 1.55 12.01
C ASN A 272 3.72 0.27 11.96
N ALA A 273 3.65 -0.42 10.82
CA ALA A 273 2.95 -1.70 10.73
C ALA A 273 3.49 -2.73 11.75
N LEU A 274 4.81 -2.79 11.95
CA LEU A 274 5.44 -3.67 12.95
C LEU A 274 5.19 -3.21 14.39
N LEU A 275 5.28 -1.91 14.66
CA LEU A 275 5.12 -1.35 16.01
C LEU A 275 3.68 -1.35 16.50
N ARG A 276 2.71 -1.30 15.57
CA ARG A 276 1.27 -1.31 15.87
C ARG A 276 0.66 -2.70 15.84
N ALA A 277 1.38 -3.69 15.33
CA ALA A 277 0.94 -5.08 15.31
C ALA A 277 0.95 -5.70 16.72
N GLU A 278 -0.04 -6.56 16.98
CA GLU A 278 -0.15 -7.33 18.23
C GLU A 278 0.08 -8.82 17.96
N THR A 279 0.62 -9.55 18.93
CA THR A 279 0.82 -11.00 18.79
C THR A 279 -0.50 -11.70 18.45
N LEU A 280 -0.48 -12.56 17.42
CA LEU A 280 -1.68 -13.26 16.96
C LEU A 280 -1.37 -14.74 16.71
N THR A 281 -2.22 -15.60 17.24
CA THR A 281 -2.24 -17.04 16.95
C THR A 281 -3.35 -17.34 15.96
N GLY A 282 -3.00 -18.00 14.85
CA GLY A 282 -3.90 -18.35 13.77
C GLY A 282 -4.07 -19.87 13.63
N ARG A 283 -4.29 -20.31 12.38
CA ARG A 283 -4.48 -21.73 12.05
C ARG A 283 -3.32 -22.60 12.54
N ASP A 284 -3.63 -23.86 12.83
CA ASP A 284 -2.65 -24.88 13.27
C ASP A 284 -1.82 -24.48 14.51
N GLY A 285 -2.28 -23.49 15.29
CA GLY A 285 -1.54 -22.95 16.43
C GLY A 285 -0.32 -22.09 16.05
N ASN A 286 -0.17 -21.72 14.77
CA ASN A 286 0.88 -20.82 14.32
C ASN A 286 0.75 -19.46 14.99
N THR A 287 1.86 -18.92 15.50
CA THR A 287 1.87 -17.64 16.21
C THR A 287 2.90 -16.72 15.59
N LEU A 288 2.48 -15.48 15.28
CA LEU A 288 3.37 -14.37 14.96
C LEU A 288 3.41 -13.43 16.14
N PHE A 289 4.61 -13.16 16.65
CA PHE A 289 4.82 -12.28 17.78
C PHE A 289 4.94 -10.82 17.34
N ALA A 290 4.39 -9.91 18.12
CA ALA A 290 4.70 -8.49 17.97
C ALA A 290 6.20 -8.22 18.23
N VAL A 291 6.72 -7.15 17.65
CA VAL A 291 8.09 -6.70 17.96
C VAL A 291 8.14 -6.23 19.43
N PRO A 292 9.07 -6.72 20.27
CA PRO A 292 9.19 -6.25 21.64
C PRO A 292 9.77 -4.83 21.65
N ILE A 293 8.90 -3.83 21.79
CA ILE A 293 9.23 -2.40 21.66
C ILE A 293 10.35 -2.00 22.63
N ASP A 294 10.28 -2.45 23.89
CA ASP A 294 11.28 -2.10 24.92
C ASP A 294 12.69 -2.57 24.52
N ARG A 295 12.79 -3.82 24.03
CA ARG A 295 14.06 -4.37 23.51
C ARG A 295 14.51 -3.65 22.26
N LEU A 296 13.60 -3.28 21.36
CA LEU A 296 13.94 -2.50 20.18
C LEU A 296 14.53 -1.14 20.58
N GLN A 297 13.94 -0.45 21.56
CA GLN A 297 14.48 0.81 22.08
C GLN A 297 15.88 0.62 22.68
N GLU A 298 16.10 -0.43 23.48
CA GLU A 298 17.43 -0.76 24.01
C GLU A 298 18.46 -1.00 22.90
N ILE A 299 18.07 -1.73 21.85
CA ILE A 299 18.90 -1.95 20.66
C ILE A 299 19.24 -0.61 20.00
N LEU A 300 18.26 0.26 19.75
CA LEU A 300 18.49 1.56 19.13
C LEU A 300 19.42 2.45 19.97
N ARG A 301 19.27 2.48 21.30
CA ARG A 301 20.18 3.20 22.21
C ARG A 301 21.61 2.68 22.14
N ARG A 302 21.81 1.36 22.12
CA ARG A 302 23.16 0.74 21.98
C ARG A 302 23.86 1.15 20.69
N TYR A 303 23.11 1.46 19.64
CA TYR A 303 23.63 1.93 18.35
C TYR A 303 23.63 3.47 18.20
N GLY A 304 23.31 4.22 19.26
CA GLY A 304 23.29 5.69 19.23
C GLY A 304 22.21 6.28 18.32
N ARG A 305 21.05 5.60 18.22
CA ARG A 305 19.90 6.02 17.40
C ARG A 305 18.67 6.42 18.22
N LEU A 306 18.78 6.42 19.55
CA LEU A 306 17.78 6.92 20.50
C LEU A 306 18.49 7.48 21.75
#